data_AF-A0A842RB16-F1
#
_entry.id   AF-A0A842RB16-F1
#
_cell.length_a   1.000
_cell.length_b   1.000
_cell.length_c   1.000
_cell.angle_alpha   90.00
_cell.angle_beta   90.00
_cell.angle_gamma   90.00
#
_symmetry.space_group_name_H-M   'P 1'
#
loop_
_entity.id
_entity.type
_entity.pdbx_description
1 polymer ?
#
loop_
_entity_poly.entity_id
_entity_poly.type
_entity_poly.pdbx_seq_one_letter_code
_entity_poly.pdbx_strand_id
1 'polypeptide(L)'
;MPDWVTHIITTWLIYQLLARFKILKKNRYNEIILLFGAILPDINRLALIGEVLQPLLLFYTNEQTYYFFLVIHTPIGSLLIAGIIAQIFEKRKETFLYLVGGITSHLMLDMLLTSINKGVYFLFPFSFQPFQLKLLNSMDMSYMIITITIFLCTLFYQKAKNKIVIVNNFNY
;
A
#
# COMPACT_ATOMS: atom_id res chain seq x y z
N MET A 1 -4.70 12.01 1.56
CA MET A 1 -4.26 12.30 0.18
C MET A 1 -5.10 11.48 -0.80
N PRO A 2 -4.89 11.55 -2.12
CA PRO A 2 -5.24 10.45 -3.04
C PRO A 2 -4.41 9.21 -2.65
N ASP A 3 -4.78 8.61 -1.52
CA ASP A 3 -3.92 7.80 -0.67
C ASP A 3 -3.47 6.52 -1.39
N TRP A 4 -4.40 5.80 -2.04
CA TRP A 4 -4.07 4.54 -2.71
C TRP A 4 -2.98 4.65 -3.77
N VAL A 5 -3.01 5.69 -4.61
CA VAL A 5 -2.02 5.84 -5.68
C VAL A 5 -0.63 6.03 -5.08
N THR A 6 -0.52 6.90 -4.07
CA THR A 6 0.75 7.16 -3.39
C THR A 6 1.26 5.92 -2.66
N HIS A 7 0.41 5.17 -1.94
CA HIS A 7 0.82 3.94 -1.26
C HIS A 7 1.25 2.84 -2.23
N ILE A 8 0.51 2.63 -3.33
CA ILE A 8 0.85 1.64 -4.35
C ILE A 8 2.19 1.99 -5.02
N ILE A 9 2.37 3.23 -5.46
CA ILE A 9 3.60 3.67 -6.13
C ILE A 9 4.79 3.58 -5.18
N THR A 10 4.63 4.04 -3.94
CA THR A 10 5.71 4.01 -2.94
C THR A 10 6.13 2.57 -2.64
N THR A 11 5.15 1.68 -2.43
CA THR A 11 5.39 0.26 -2.19
C THR A 11 6.07 -0.40 -3.39
N TRP A 12 5.64 -0.08 -4.61
CA TRP A 12 6.30 -0.54 -5.83
C TRP A 12 7.76 -0.07 -5.91
N LEU A 13 8.04 1.21 -5.63
CA LEU A 13 9.40 1.75 -5.64
C LEU A 13 10.28 1.03 -4.61
N ILE A 14 9.77 0.78 -3.41
CA ILE A 14 10.47 0.01 -2.37
C ILE A 14 10.79 -1.40 -2.89
N TYR A 15 9.82 -2.09 -3.49
CA TYR A 15 10.05 -3.43 -4.06
C TYR A 15 11.15 -3.43 -5.12
N GLN A 16 11.11 -2.46 -6.03
CA GLN A 16 12.09 -2.33 -7.11
C GLN A 16 13.49 -2.05 -6.57
N LEU A 17 13.61 -1.23 -5.51
CA LEU A 17 14.86 -0.98 -4.81
C LEU A 17 15.38 -2.25 -4.13
N LEU A 18 14.55 -2.94 -3.34
CA LEU A 18 14.92 -4.19 -2.66
C LEU A 18 15.33 -5.29 -3.65
N ALA A 19 14.63 -5.39 -4.78
CA ALA A 19 14.98 -6.33 -5.85
C ALA A 19 16.32 -5.95 -6.52
N ARG A 20 16.60 -4.66 -6.72
CA ARG A 20 17.87 -4.17 -7.27
C ARG A 20 19.05 -4.50 -6.35
N PHE A 21 18.87 -4.37 -5.04
CA PHE A 21 19.88 -4.75 -4.03
C PHE A 21 19.94 -6.26 -3.75
N LYS A 22 19.21 -7.08 -4.51
CA LYS A 22 19.13 -8.54 -4.35
C LYS A 22 18.65 -9.00 -2.97
N ILE A 23 17.97 -8.11 -2.22
CA ILE A 23 17.31 -8.45 -0.95
C ILE A 23 16.07 -9.30 -1.23
N LEU A 24 15.34 -8.97 -2.31
CA LEU A 24 14.19 -9.74 -2.80
C LEU A 24 14.46 -10.30 -4.19
N LYS A 25 13.97 -11.52 -4.45
CA LYS A 25 13.97 -12.07 -5.80
C LYS A 25 12.81 -11.48 -6.59
N LYS A 26 13.09 -10.91 -7.77
CA LYS A 26 12.05 -10.35 -8.63
C LYS A 26 11.09 -11.44 -9.11
N ASN A 27 9.84 -11.34 -8.67
CA ASN A 27 8.74 -12.21 -9.03
C ASN A 27 7.46 -11.38 -9.13
N ARG A 28 6.74 -11.48 -10.25
CA ARG A 28 5.49 -10.73 -10.49
C ARG A 28 4.38 -11.10 -9.51
N TYR A 29 4.29 -12.37 -9.12
CA TYR A 29 3.27 -12.84 -8.18
C TYR A 29 3.46 -12.16 -6.81
N ASN A 30 4.69 -12.17 -6.31
CA ASN A 30 5.04 -11.56 -5.03
C ASN A 30 4.90 -10.03 -5.04
N GLU A 31 5.26 -9.39 -6.16
CA GLU A 31 5.05 -7.96 -6.39
C GLU A 31 3.56 -7.60 -6.25
N ILE A 32 2.66 -8.35 -6.90
CA ILE A 32 1.22 -8.11 -6.82
C ILE A 32 0.70 -8.28 -5.39
N ILE A 33 1.13 -9.33 -4.69
CA ILE A 33 0.72 -9.56 -3.29
C ILE A 33 1.19 -8.41 -2.39
N LEU A 34 2.43 -7.94 -2.57
CA LEU A 34 2.96 -6.81 -1.83
C LEU A 34 2.13 -5.55 -2.07
N LEU A 35 1.81 -5.24 -3.34
CA LEU A 35 0.99 -4.08 -3.68
C LEU A 35 -0.43 -4.21 -3.13
N PHE A 36 -1.00 -5.41 -3.13
CA PHE A 36 -2.30 -5.68 -2.51
C PHE A 36 -2.27 -5.44 -1.00
N GLY A 37 -1.20 -5.88 -0.32
CA GLY A 37 -0.97 -5.59 1.09
C GLY A 37 -0.95 -4.09 1.40
N ALA A 38 -0.40 -3.27 0.49
CA ALA A 38 -0.36 -1.81 0.67
C ALA A 38 -1.71 -1.10 0.49
N ILE A 39 -2.73 -1.77 -0.04
CA ILE A 39 -4.10 -1.22 -0.14
C ILE A 39 -4.94 -1.68 1.06
N LEU A 40 -4.57 -2.81 1.67
CA LEU A 40 -5.36 -3.52 2.67
C LEU A 40 -5.78 -2.66 3.87
N PRO A 41 -4.90 -1.84 4.49
CA PRO A 41 -5.29 -1.02 5.65
C PRO A 41 -6.41 -0.02 5.32
N ASP A 42 -6.43 0.46 4.07
CA ASP A 42 -7.33 1.50 3.58
C ASP A 42 -8.53 0.93 2.79
N ILE A 43 -8.85 -0.36 3.01
CA ILE A 43 -9.97 -1.03 2.34
C ILE A 43 -11.34 -0.41 2.70
N ASN A 44 -11.44 0.30 3.83
CA ASN A 44 -12.64 1.10 4.19
C ASN A 44 -13.03 2.11 3.10
N ARG A 45 -12.09 2.56 2.25
CA ARG A 45 -12.43 3.49 1.18
C ARG A 45 -13.30 2.85 0.11
N LEU A 46 -13.36 1.52 0.02
CA LEU A 46 -14.38 0.85 -0.79
C LEU A 46 -15.80 1.11 -0.24
N ALA A 47 -15.95 1.30 1.08
CA ALA A 47 -17.22 1.69 1.68
C ALA A 47 -17.64 3.11 1.23
N LEU A 48 -16.68 4.03 0.99
CA LEU A 48 -16.97 5.35 0.40
C LEU A 48 -17.48 5.23 -1.05
N ILE A 49 -17.03 4.23 -1.81
CA ILE A 49 -17.62 3.92 -3.13
C ILE A 49 -19.07 3.45 -2.95
N GLY A 50 -19.34 2.65 -1.91
CA GLY A 50 -20.69 2.27 -1.51
C GLY A 50 -21.57 3.47 -1.13
N GLU A 51 -21.02 4.52 -0.52
CA GLU A 51 -21.73 5.77 -0.22
C GLU A 51 -22.04 6.59 -1.48
N VAL A 52 -21.11 6.66 -2.44
CA VAL A 52 -21.35 7.35 -3.73
C VAL A 52 -22.34 6.56 -4.60
N LEU A 53 -22.28 5.23 -4.55
CA LEU A 53 -23.20 4.33 -5.24
C LEU A 53 -24.41 3.96 -4.38
N GLN A 54 -24.63 4.61 -3.24
CA GLN A 54 -25.72 4.33 -2.31
C GLN A 54 -27.12 4.38 -2.97
N PRO A 55 -27.39 5.21 -4.01
CA PRO A 55 -28.64 5.13 -4.74
C PRO A 55 -28.82 3.84 -5.58
N LEU A 56 -27.73 3.12 -5.87
CA LEU A 56 -27.66 1.97 -6.77
C LEU A 56 -27.31 0.64 -6.06
N LEU A 57 -26.73 0.69 -4.85
CA LEU A 57 -26.29 -0.47 -4.08
C LEU A 57 -26.94 -0.48 -2.69
N LEU A 58 -27.59 -1.60 -2.34
CA LEU A 58 -28.22 -1.89 -1.05
C LEU A 58 -27.22 -2.03 0.13
N PHE A 59 -26.04 -1.41 0.07
CA PHE A 59 -25.05 -1.44 1.14
C PHE A 59 -25.19 -0.19 2.01
N TYR A 60 -25.95 -0.33 3.09
CA TYR A 60 -26.01 0.68 4.14
C TYR A 60 -24.71 0.67 4.94
N THR A 61 -23.84 1.66 4.75
CA THR A 61 -22.66 1.86 5.58
C THR A 61 -23.11 2.42 6.93
N ASN A 62 -23.24 1.56 7.94
CA ASN A 62 -23.50 2.01 9.32
C ASN A 62 -22.19 2.36 10.04
N GLU A 63 -22.28 3.09 11.15
CA GLU A 63 -21.11 3.43 11.99
C GLU A 63 -20.30 2.20 12.41
N GLN A 64 -20.96 1.06 12.63
CA GLN A 64 -20.29 -0.19 13.01
C GLN A 64 -19.35 -0.70 11.92
N THR A 65 -19.72 -0.56 10.65
CA THR A 65 -18.89 -0.93 9.50
C THR A 65 -17.64 -0.05 9.45
N TYR A 66 -17.78 1.26 9.72
CA TYR A 66 -16.65 2.17 9.83
C TYR A 66 -15.67 1.73 10.94
N TYR A 67 -16.16 1.44 12.14
CA TYR A 67 -15.32 0.98 13.25
C TYR A 67 -14.67 -0.39 12.99
N PHE A 68 -15.37 -1.31 12.32
CA PHE A 68 -14.80 -2.59 11.91
C PHE A 68 -13.57 -2.39 11.01
N PHE A 69 -13.68 -1.53 10.00
CA PHE A 69 -12.55 -1.27 9.12
C PHE A 69 -11.46 -0.41 9.77
N LEU A 70 -11.80 0.42 10.76
CA LEU A 70 -10.81 1.13 11.58
C LEU A 70 -9.83 0.14 12.24
N VAL A 71 -10.32 -1.03 12.68
CA VAL A 71 -9.46 -2.08 13.25
C VAL A 71 -8.49 -2.63 12.21
N ILE A 72 -8.93 -2.80 10.95
CA ILE A 72 -8.06 -3.26 9.86
C ILE A 72 -6.92 -2.26 9.60
N HIS A 73 -7.13 -0.97 9.87
CA HIS A 73 -6.11 0.07 9.78
C HIS A 73 -5.15 0.12 10.99
N THR A 74 -5.18 -0.87 11.89
CA THR A 74 -4.22 -1.01 13.00
C THR A 74 -3.17 -2.07 12.67
N PRO A 75 -1.96 -2.05 13.26
CA PRO A 75 -0.97 -3.11 13.04
C PRO A 75 -1.53 -4.50 13.38
N ILE A 76 -2.23 -4.67 14.50
CA ILE A 76 -2.77 -5.98 14.88
C ILE A 76 -3.87 -6.42 13.92
N GLY A 77 -4.84 -5.55 13.61
CA GLY A 77 -5.93 -5.91 12.71
C GLY A 77 -5.46 -6.21 11.29
N SER A 78 -4.55 -5.41 10.74
CA SER A 78 -3.98 -5.64 9.41
C SER A 78 -3.19 -6.96 9.35
N LEU A 79 -2.40 -7.30 10.38
CA LEU A 79 -1.69 -8.57 10.47
C LEU A 79 -2.66 -9.77 10.53
N LEU A 80 -3.75 -9.67 11.29
CA LEU A 80 -4.75 -10.73 11.37
C LEU A 80 -5.41 -10.97 10.00
N ILE A 81 -5.83 -9.91 9.31
CA ILE A 81 -6.43 -10.02 7.98
C ILE A 81 -5.42 -10.58 6.97
N ALA A 82 -4.16 -10.14 7.01
CA ALA A 82 -3.10 -10.72 6.18
C ALA A 82 -2.93 -12.22 6.42
N GLY A 83 -2.99 -12.66 7.69
CA GLY A 83 -2.94 -14.06 8.08
C GLY A 83 -4.09 -14.88 7.51
N ILE A 84 -5.32 -14.34 7.56
CA ILE A 84 -6.53 -14.97 6.99
C ILE A 84 -6.40 -15.08 5.47
N ILE A 85 -6.09 -13.98 4.79
CA ILE A 85 -5.95 -13.95 3.32
C ILE A 85 -4.86 -14.91 2.85
N ALA A 86 -3.74 -14.98 3.57
CA ALA A 86 -2.65 -15.89 3.24
C ALA A 86 -3.05 -17.37 3.24
N GLN A 87 -4.05 -17.79 4.04
CA GLN A 87 -4.49 -19.20 4.06
C GLN A 87 -5.12 -19.66 2.74
N ILE A 88 -5.63 -18.74 1.94
CA ILE A 88 -6.29 -19.01 0.65
C ILE A 88 -5.27 -19.47 -0.40
N PHE A 89 -4.00 -19.10 -0.24
CA PHE A 89 -2.95 -19.37 -1.22
C PHE A 89 -2.15 -20.62 -0.85
N GLU A 90 -1.61 -21.32 -1.86
CA GLU A 90 -0.74 -22.47 -1.65
C GLU A 90 0.53 -22.09 -0.89
N LYS A 91 1.14 -20.94 -1.24
CA LYS A 91 2.37 -20.43 -0.63
C LYS A 91 2.11 -19.52 0.58
N ARG A 92 1.31 -20.01 1.53
CA ARG A 92 0.80 -19.26 2.69
C ARG A 92 1.83 -18.35 3.37
N LYS A 93 3.00 -18.90 3.74
CA LYS A 93 4.05 -18.13 4.43
C LYS A 93 4.62 -17.01 3.57
N GLU A 94 4.89 -17.29 2.30
CA GLU A 94 5.41 -16.30 1.36
C GLU A 94 4.37 -15.19 1.14
N THR A 95 3.13 -15.56 0.88
CA THR A 95 2.01 -14.62 0.73
C THR A 95 1.86 -13.74 1.96
N PHE A 96 1.87 -14.31 3.17
CA PHE A 96 1.79 -13.55 4.42
C PHE A 96 2.90 -12.51 4.51
N LEU A 97 4.17 -12.89 4.27
CA LEU A 97 5.29 -11.96 4.36
C LEU A 97 5.18 -10.81 3.36
N TYR A 98 4.74 -11.07 2.14
CA TYR A 98 4.53 -10.01 1.15
C TYR A 98 3.33 -9.12 1.49
N LEU A 99 2.22 -9.67 1.99
CA LEU A 99 1.10 -8.85 2.48
C LEU A 99 1.55 -7.93 3.62
N VAL A 100 2.27 -8.48 4.61
CA VAL A 100 2.82 -7.71 5.74
C VAL A 100 3.79 -6.65 5.25
N GLY A 101 4.62 -6.95 4.25
CA GLY A 101 5.51 -5.97 3.64
C GLY A 101 4.77 -4.77 3.06
N GLY A 102 3.67 -5.00 2.34
CA GLY A 102 2.81 -3.93 1.82
C GLY A 102 2.07 -3.16 2.91
N ILE A 103 1.53 -3.85 3.90
CA ILE A 103 0.87 -3.22 5.06
C ILE A 103 1.86 -2.32 5.80
N THR A 104 3.09 -2.79 5.98
CA THR A 104 4.13 -2.05 6.68
C THR A 104 4.49 -0.77 5.91
N SER A 105 4.68 -0.84 4.59
CA SER A 105 4.95 0.37 3.81
C SER A 105 3.80 1.37 3.85
N HIS A 106 2.54 0.88 3.85
CA HIS A 106 1.35 1.74 4.03
C HIS A 106 1.39 2.46 5.39
N LEU A 107 1.44 1.70 6.49
CA LEU A 107 1.39 2.26 7.85
C LEU A 107 2.58 3.18 8.13
N MET A 108 3.77 2.86 7.63
CA MET A 108 4.95 3.72 7.75
C MET A 108 4.74 5.05 7.03
N LEU A 109 4.12 5.05 5.85
CA LEU A 109 3.82 6.28 5.12
C LEU A 109 2.79 7.12 5.87
N ASP A 110 1.76 6.50 6.44
CA ASP A 110 0.75 7.19 7.26
C ASP A 110 1.33 7.81 8.51
N MET A 111 2.33 7.17 9.14
CA MET A 111 3.04 7.76 10.27
C MET A 111 3.75 9.06 9.90
N LEU A 112 4.14 9.27 8.64
CA LEU A 112 4.78 10.52 8.21
C LEU A 112 3.77 11.67 8.06
N LEU A 113 2.48 11.38 7.86
CA LEU A 113 1.46 12.37 7.56
C LEU A 113 1.02 13.13 8.82
N THR A 114 0.75 14.42 8.68
CA THR A 114 -0.05 15.21 9.63
C THR A 114 -1.51 14.97 9.29
N SER A 115 -2.23 14.22 10.12
CA SER A 115 -3.68 14.10 9.99
C SER A 115 -4.36 14.83 11.15
N ILE A 116 -5.50 15.46 10.86
CA ILE A 116 -6.32 16.12 11.88
C ILE A 116 -6.97 15.06 12.81
N ASN A 117 -7.11 13.79 12.38
CA ASN A 117 -7.75 12.73 13.20
C ASN A 117 -7.45 11.26 12.79
N LYS A 118 -6.37 10.94 12.05
CA LYS A 118 -6.14 9.59 11.50
C LYS A 118 -4.66 9.17 11.51
N GLY A 119 -3.99 9.26 12.66
CA GLY A 119 -2.68 8.64 12.83
C GLY A 119 -2.80 7.12 12.95
N VAL A 120 -1.66 6.41 13.03
CA VAL A 120 -1.65 4.96 13.19
C VAL A 120 -1.83 4.59 14.66
N TYR A 121 -2.86 3.81 15.00
CA TYR A 121 -3.08 3.29 16.35
C TYR A 121 -2.14 2.11 16.64
N PHE A 122 -0.86 2.43 16.91
CA PHE A 122 0.19 1.42 17.00
C PHE A 122 -0.01 0.41 18.15
N LEU A 123 -0.53 0.90 19.28
CA LEU A 123 -0.72 0.14 20.52
C LEU A 123 -2.15 -0.38 20.72
N PHE A 124 -3.01 -0.31 19.69
CA PHE A 124 -4.35 -0.91 19.76
C PHE A 124 -4.25 -2.43 19.99
N PRO A 125 -5.09 -3.06 20.84
CA PRO A 125 -6.23 -2.50 21.58
C PRO A 125 -5.90 -1.95 22.98
N PHE A 126 -4.62 -1.93 23.38
CA PHE A 126 -4.21 -1.47 24.71
C PHE A 126 -4.21 0.06 24.84
N SER A 127 -4.04 0.78 23.73
CA SER A 127 -4.14 2.24 23.67
C SER A 127 -4.79 2.70 22.37
N PHE A 128 -5.63 3.72 22.50
CA PHE A 128 -6.31 4.42 21.41
C PHE A 128 -5.60 5.73 21.06
N GLN A 129 -4.35 5.91 21.49
CA GLN A 129 -3.57 7.09 21.13
C GLN A 129 -2.97 6.90 19.72
N PRO A 130 -3.30 7.75 18.75
CA PRO A 130 -2.71 7.67 17.42
C PRO A 130 -1.26 8.17 17.44
N PHE A 131 -0.39 7.49 16.71
CA PHE A 131 0.99 7.89 16.49
C PHE A 131 1.17 8.52 15.11
N GLN A 132 1.88 9.65 15.06
CA GLN A 132 2.28 10.33 13.83
C GLN A 132 3.53 11.19 14.07
N LEU A 133 4.44 11.20 13.11
CA LEU A 133 5.67 11.99 13.07
C LEU A 133 5.43 13.40 12.54
N LYS A 134 4.29 13.65 11.87
CA LYS A 134 3.87 14.99 11.43
C LYS A 134 4.86 15.67 10.46
N LEU A 135 5.49 14.89 9.58
CA LEU A 135 6.52 15.38 8.65
C LEU A 135 5.93 15.88 7.32
N LEU A 136 4.77 15.36 6.91
CA LEU A 136 4.18 15.62 5.60
C LEU A 136 2.73 16.09 5.77
N ASN A 137 2.32 17.14 5.05
CA ASN A 137 0.94 17.62 5.12
C ASN A 137 -0.03 16.72 4.34
N SER A 138 -1.03 16.12 4.99
CA SER A 138 -2.00 15.22 4.33
C SER A 138 -2.91 15.90 3.30
N MET A 139 -2.95 17.24 3.25
CA MET A 139 -3.69 18.01 2.25
C MET A 139 -2.82 18.44 1.07
N ASP A 140 -1.51 18.27 1.16
CA ASP A 140 -0.60 18.69 0.09
C ASP A 140 -0.52 17.63 -1.02
N MET A 141 -1.00 18.01 -2.20
CA MET A 141 -1.00 17.16 -3.39
C MET A 141 0.40 17.04 -4.04
N SER A 142 1.36 17.86 -3.63
CA SER A 142 2.73 17.87 -4.16
C SER A 142 3.39 16.48 -4.01
N TYR A 143 3.14 15.78 -2.90
CA TYR A 143 3.69 14.44 -2.65
C TYR A 143 3.17 13.40 -3.63
N MET A 144 1.90 13.47 -4.03
CA MET A 144 1.37 12.59 -5.08
C MET A 144 2.06 12.90 -6.42
N ILE A 145 2.20 14.18 -6.78
CA ILE A 145 2.84 14.57 -8.03
C ILE A 145 4.29 14.06 -8.05
N ILE A 146 5.05 14.27 -6.98
CA ILE A 146 6.44 13.79 -6.85
C ILE A 146 6.53 12.28 -7.01
N THR A 147 5.67 11.51 -6.32
CA THR A 147 5.68 10.05 -6.41
C THR A 147 5.34 9.56 -7.81
N ILE A 148 4.35 10.16 -8.48
CA ILE A 148 4.01 9.86 -9.89
C ILE A 148 5.18 10.22 -10.81
N THR A 149 5.82 11.37 -10.63
CA THR A 149 6.98 11.78 -11.45
C THR A 149 8.12 10.78 -11.30
N ILE A 150 8.49 10.39 -10.08
CA ILE A 150 9.54 9.39 -9.82
C ILE A 150 9.18 8.05 -10.47
N PHE A 151 7.91 7.63 -10.35
CA PHE A 151 7.42 6.42 -11.00
C PHE A 151 7.60 6.46 -12.52
N LEU A 152 7.13 7.52 -13.17
CA LEU A 152 7.25 7.70 -14.62
C LEU A 152 8.73 7.73 -15.05
N CYS A 153 9.58 8.51 -14.38
CA CYS A 153 11.01 8.55 -14.64
C CYS A 153 11.65 7.15 -14.53
N THR A 154 11.27 6.39 -13.51
CA THR A 154 11.76 5.02 -13.30
C THR A 154 11.32 4.07 -14.42
N LEU A 155 10.08 4.18 -14.89
CA LEU A 155 9.58 3.41 -16.03
C LEU A 155 10.30 3.78 -17.34
N PHE A 156 10.49 5.07 -17.61
CA PHE A 156 11.22 5.54 -18.78
C PHE A 156 12.67 5.06 -18.77
N TYR A 157 13.36 5.16 -17.63
CA TYR A 157 14.73 4.66 -17.47
C TYR A 157 14.83 3.15 -17.73
N GLN A 158 13.91 2.34 -17.16
CA GLN A 158 13.88 0.90 -17.41
C GLN A 158 13.63 0.58 -18.89
N LYS A 159 12.70 1.29 -19.55
CA LYS A 159 12.40 1.11 -20.97
C LYS A 159 13.60 1.48 -21.85
N ALA A 160 14.29 2.57 -21.55
CA ALA A 160 15.49 3.00 -22.27
C ALA A 160 16.62 1.96 -22.13
N LYS A 161 16.88 1.48 -20.90
CA LYS A 161 17.88 0.44 -20.65
C LYS A 161 17.57 -0.87 -21.38
N ASN A 162 16.31 -1.32 -21.35
CA ASN A 162 15.90 -2.54 -22.06
C ASN A 162 16.09 -2.41 -23.58
N LYS A 163 15.80 -1.23 -24.16
CA LYS A 163 16.09 -0.97 -25.58
C LYS A 163 17.58 -1.05 -25.89
N ILE A 164 18.45 -0.48 -25.04
CA ILE A 164 19.92 -0.53 -25.23
C ILE A 164 20.43 -1.98 -25.20
N VAL A 165 19.95 -2.80 -24.27
CA VAL A 165 20.33 -4.23 -24.19
C VAL A 165 19.90 -5.00 -25.44
N ILE A 166 18.70 -4.73 -25.98
CA ILE A 166 18.22 -5.37 -27.21
C ILE A 166 19.10 -4.97 -28.40
N VAL A 167 19.42 -3.69 -28.57
CA VAL A 167 20.27 -3.21 -29.68
C VAL A 167 21.66 -3.85 -29.65
N ASN A 168 22.25 -4.01 -28.47
CA ASN A 168 23.57 -4.63 -28.33
C ASN A 168 23.59 -6.15 -28.64
N ASN A 169 22.45 -6.85 -28.53
CA ASN A 169 22.35 -8.27 -28.86
C ASN A 169 22.11 -8.54 -30.36
N PHE A 170 21.75 -7.52 -31.15
CA PHE A 170 21.52 -7.63 -32.59
C PHE A 170 22.70 -7.15 -33.45
N ASN A 171 23.79 -6.67 -32.84
CA ASN A 171 25.02 -6.26 -33.52
C ASN A 171 26.09 -7.38 -33.50
N TYR A 172 25.70 -8.60 -33.91
CA TYR A 172 26.61 -9.70 -34.19
C TYR A 172 26.37 -10.23 -35.61
#